data_AF-A0A3D0JQC4-F1
#
_entry.id   AF-A0A3D0JQC4-F1
#
_cell.length_a   1.000
_cell.length_b   1.000
_cell.length_c   1.000
_cell.angle_alpha   90.00
_cell.angle_beta   90.00
_cell.angle_gamma   90.00
#
_symmetry.space_group_name_H-M   'P 1'
#
loop_
_entity.id
_entity.type
_entity.pdbx_description
1 polymer ?
#
loop_
_entity_poly.entity_id
_entity_poly.type
_entity_poly.pdbx_seq_one_letter_code
_entity_poly.pdbx_strand_id
1 'polypeptide(L)'
;RQGVLRVMGKGSKERLVPMGEEAVVWLERYLRDGRAELLNGRTSDVLFPSQRGEQMTRQTFWHRIKHQARVACIDKPLSPHTLRHAFATHLLNHGADLRVVQMLLGHSDLSTTQIYTHIARARLQELHAQHHPRG
;
A
#
# COMPACT_ATOMS: atom_id res chain seq x y z
N ARG A 1 11.05 3.08 -16.24
CA ARG A 1 10.53 1.76 -15.76
C ARG A 1 9.05 1.92 -15.46
N GLN A 2 8.20 0.95 -15.79
CA GLN A 2 6.73 1.14 -15.84
C GLN A 2 6.03 1.31 -14.47
N GLY A 3 6.73 1.34 -13.33
CA GLY A 3 6.13 1.72 -12.03
C GLY A 3 4.92 0.86 -11.60
N VAL A 4 4.76 -0.35 -12.12
CA VAL A 4 3.62 -1.23 -11.84
C VAL A 4 4.08 -2.51 -11.12
N LEU A 5 3.27 -2.96 -10.16
CA LEU A 5 3.42 -4.21 -9.44
C LEU A 5 2.40 -5.23 -9.95
N ARG A 6 2.85 -6.43 -10.28
CA ARG A 6 1.97 -7.55 -10.63
C ARG A 6 1.57 -8.31 -9.37
N VAL A 7 0.26 -8.46 -9.15
CA VAL A 7 -0.28 -9.16 -7.97
C VAL A 7 -1.21 -10.28 -8.41
N MET A 8 -1.04 -11.47 -7.83
CA MET A 8 -1.95 -12.60 -8.03
C MET A 8 -3.20 -12.44 -7.15
N GLY A 9 -4.38 -12.62 -7.74
CA GLY A 9 -5.68 -12.60 -7.08
C GLY A 9 -6.34 -13.98 -6.99
N LYS A 10 -7.56 -14.01 -6.44
CA LYS A 10 -8.39 -15.22 -6.37
C LYS A 10 -8.67 -15.74 -7.79
N GLY A 11 -8.57 -17.05 -7.98
CA GLY A 11 -8.75 -17.70 -9.30
C GLY A 11 -7.59 -17.49 -10.26
N SER A 12 -6.38 -17.28 -9.74
CA SER A 12 -5.14 -17.08 -10.52
C SER A 12 -5.18 -15.88 -11.46
N LYS A 13 -6.06 -14.92 -11.21
CA LYS A 13 -6.15 -13.69 -12.00
C LYS A 13 -5.02 -12.74 -11.62
N GLU A 14 -4.23 -12.33 -12.59
CA GLU A 14 -3.22 -11.30 -12.44
C GLU A 14 -3.86 -9.91 -12.48
N ARG A 15 -3.38 -9.01 -11.61
CA ARG A 15 -3.70 -7.58 -11.68
C ARG A 15 -2.42 -6.76 -11.66
N LEU A 16 -2.37 -5.72 -12.47
CA LEU A 16 -1.31 -4.72 -12.43
C LEU A 16 -1.77 -3.58 -11.52
N VAL A 17 -0.95 -3.26 -10.52
CA VAL A 17 -1.20 -2.19 -9.55
C VAL A 17 -0.11 -1.14 -9.74
N PRO A 18 -0.45 0.09 -10.18
CA PRO A 18 0.53 1.16 -10.24
C PRO A 18 1.04 1.47 -8.83
N MET A 19 2.35 1.68 -8.73
CA MET A 19 3.03 2.14 -7.54
C MET A 19 3.16 3.66 -7.61
N GLY A 20 2.92 4.34 -6.48
CA GLY A 20 3.24 5.77 -6.39
C GLY A 20 4.73 6.00 -6.51
N GLU A 21 5.13 7.19 -6.97
CA GLU A 21 6.53 7.56 -7.20
C GLU A 21 7.40 7.34 -5.96
N GLU A 22 6.92 7.76 -4.78
CA GLU A 22 7.57 7.50 -3.50
C GLU A 22 7.83 6.01 -3.25
N ALA A 23 6.85 5.15 -3.55
CA ALA A 23 7.00 3.71 -3.36
C ALA A 23 8.06 3.13 -4.32
N VAL A 24 8.15 3.64 -5.55
CA VAL A 24 9.19 3.26 -6.51
C VAL A 24 10.57 3.66 -5.98
N VAL A 25 10.73 4.89 -5.51
CA VAL A 25 12.00 5.40 -4.96
C VAL A 25 12.47 4.54 -3.78
N TRP A 26 11.59 4.26 -2.81
CA TRP A 26 11.92 3.42 -1.67
C TRP A 26 12.21 1.97 -2.05
N LEU A 27 11.50 1.42 -3.03
CA LEU A 27 11.75 0.07 -3.52
C LEU A 27 13.10 -0.04 -4.22
N GLU A 28 13.47 0.94 -5.05
CA GLU A 28 14.77 0.95 -5.74
C GLU A 28 15.93 1.08 -4.75
N ARG A 29 15.78 1.94 -3.73
CA ARG A 29 16.76 2.05 -2.63
C ARG A 29 16.87 0.73 -1.86
N TYR A 30 15.76 0.12 -1.50
CA TYR A 30 15.74 -1.16 -0.82
C TYR A 30 16.43 -2.27 -1.64
N LEU A 31 16.16 -2.35 -2.94
CA LEU A 31 16.78 -3.35 -3.82
C LEU A 31 18.30 -3.16 -3.95
N ARG A 32 18.77 -1.92 -3.92
CA ARG A 32 20.19 -1.58 -4.01
C ARG A 32 20.94 -1.85 -2.71
N ASP A 33 20.40 -1.36 -1.60
CA ASP A 33 21.16 -1.25 -0.35
C ASP A 33 20.72 -2.31 0.68
N GLY A 34 19.41 -2.52 0.85
CA GLY A 34 18.89 -3.33 1.97
C GLY A 34 18.72 -4.82 1.66
N ARG A 35 18.30 -5.18 0.44
CA ARG A 35 17.97 -6.58 0.11
C ARG A 35 19.20 -7.48 0.11
N ALA A 36 20.34 -6.98 -0.39
CA ALA A 36 21.59 -7.73 -0.44
C ALA A 36 22.07 -8.13 0.96
N GLU A 37 21.98 -7.21 1.93
CA GLU A 37 22.33 -7.46 3.33
C GLU A 37 21.46 -8.55 3.96
N LEU A 38 20.15 -8.55 3.68
CA LEU A 38 19.21 -9.55 4.20
C LEU A 38 19.44 -10.95 3.61
N LEU A 39 19.93 -11.03 2.37
CA LEU A 39 20.22 -12.30 1.71
C LEU A 39 21.60 -12.86 2.07
N ASN A 40 22.55 -12.00 2.45
CA ASN A 40 23.90 -12.38 2.85
C ASN A 40 24.55 -13.39 1.86
N GLY A 41 24.51 -13.07 0.57
CA GLY A 41 25.06 -13.90 -0.51
C GLY A 41 24.16 -15.04 -0.99
N ARG A 42 22.99 -15.27 -0.38
CA ARG A 42 22.04 -16.29 -0.85
C ARG A 42 21.25 -15.82 -2.07
N THR A 43 21.02 -16.72 -3.02
CA THR A 43 20.10 -16.50 -4.12
C THR A 43 18.66 -16.77 -3.68
N SER A 44 17.74 -15.87 -4.00
CA SER A 44 16.32 -16.00 -3.68
C SER A 44 15.49 -15.12 -4.61
N ASP A 45 14.31 -15.60 -5.01
CA ASP A 45 13.33 -14.82 -5.78
C ASP A 45 12.40 -13.98 -4.89
N VAL A 46 12.52 -14.12 -3.57
CA VAL A 46 11.67 -13.40 -2.61
C VAL A 46 12.04 -11.91 -2.62
N LEU A 47 11.04 -11.06 -2.88
CA LEU A 47 11.25 -9.62 -2.92
C LEU A 47 11.61 -9.05 -1.53
N PHE A 48 10.90 -9.47 -0.48
CA PHE A 48 11.11 -9.05 0.91
C PHE A 48 11.47 -10.25 1.80
N PRO A 49 12.74 -10.66 1.85
CA PRO A 49 13.18 -11.72 2.74
C PRO A 49 13.26 -11.21 4.18
N SER A 50 13.17 -12.13 5.13
CA SER A 50 13.49 -11.91 6.53
C SER A 50 15.01 -11.78 6.74
N GLN A 51 15.43 -11.46 7.96
CA GLN A 51 16.86 -11.49 8.34
C GLN A 51 17.51 -12.88 8.18
N ARG A 52 16.73 -13.94 8.00
CA ARG A 52 17.22 -15.30 7.72
C ARG A 52 17.32 -15.60 6.21
N GLY A 53 16.98 -14.64 5.34
CA GLY A 53 16.93 -14.83 3.89
C GLY A 53 15.67 -15.53 3.37
N GLU A 54 14.69 -15.80 4.25
CA GLU A 54 13.47 -16.56 3.93
C GLU A 54 12.24 -15.67 3.76
N GLN A 55 11.19 -16.18 3.10
CA GLN A 55 9.94 -15.45 2.94
C GLN A 55 9.29 -15.12 4.29
N MET A 56 8.95 -13.84 4.49
CA MET A 56 8.24 -13.40 5.67
C MET A 56 6.79 -13.92 5.67
N THR A 57 6.33 -14.41 6.82
CA THR A 57 4.90 -14.66 7.04
C THR A 57 4.17 -13.36 7.37
N ARG A 58 2.84 -13.34 7.15
CA ARG A 58 1.97 -12.22 7.55
C ARG A 58 2.18 -11.79 9.01
N GLN A 59 2.37 -12.75 9.92
CA GLN A 59 2.54 -12.48 11.34
C GLN A 59 3.89 -11.82 11.64
N THR A 60 4.97 -12.29 11.02
CA THR A 60 6.30 -11.69 11.19
C THR A 60 6.33 -10.25 10.66
N PHE A 61 5.68 -9.99 9.52
CA PHE A 61 5.56 -8.64 8.99
C PHE A 61 4.71 -7.75 9.89
N TRP A 62 3.60 -8.27 10.42
CA TRP A 62 2.75 -7.54 11.38
C TRP A 62 3.50 -7.16 12.66
N HIS A 63 4.42 -8.00 13.15
CA HIS A 63 5.28 -7.66 14.28
C HIS A 63 6.17 -6.46 13.97
N ARG A 64 6.70 -6.35 12.74
CA ARG A 64 7.48 -5.18 12.31
C ARG A 64 6.63 -3.91 12.22
N ILE A 65 5.39 -4.01 11.73
CA ILE A 65 4.44 -2.89 11.73
C ILE A 65 4.15 -2.42 13.16
N LYS A 66 3.86 -3.34 14.08
CA LYS A 66 3.62 -2.98 15.49
C LYS A 66 4.84 -2.30 16.13
N HIS A 67 6.05 -2.75 15.80
CA HIS A 67 7.27 -2.10 16.25
C HIS A 67 7.36 -0.66 15.74
N GLN A 68 7.15 -0.44 14.43
CA GLN A 68 7.19 0.90 13.85
C GLN A 68 6.08 1.81 14.41
N ALA A 69 4.90 1.27 14.70
CA ALA A 69 3.83 2.02 15.36
C ALA A 69 4.24 2.53 16.75
N ARG A 70 4.98 1.72 17.53
CA ARG A 70 5.53 2.16 18.83
C ARG A 70 6.59 3.26 18.68
N VAL A 71 7.50 3.11 17.71
CA VAL A 71 8.52 4.13 17.41
C VAL A 71 7.87 5.44 16.98
N ALA A 72 6.75 5.37 16.27
CA ALA A 72 5.95 6.52 15.87
C ALA A 72 4.98 7.03 16.95
N CYS A 73 5.03 6.50 18.18
CA CYS A 73 4.15 6.86 19.30
C CYS A 73 2.65 6.74 18.98
N ILE A 74 2.26 5.69 18.25
CA ILE A 74 0.86 5.39 17.96
C ILE A 74 0.28 4.52 19.07
N ASP A 75 -0.48 5.13 19.97
CA ASP A 75 -1.10 4.45 21.11
C ASP A 75 -2.51 3.90 20.81
N LYS A 76 -3.04 4.17 19.61
CA LYS A 76 -4.36 3.69 19.19
C LYS A 76 -4.34 2.20 18.83
N PRO A 77 -5.43 1.45 19.05
CA PRO A 77 -5.55 0.07 18.61
C PRO A 77 -5.31 -0.08 17.10
N LEU A 78 -4.29 -0.88 16.75
CA LEU A 78 -3.88 -1.10 15.37
C LEU A 78 -4.29 -2.50 14.91
N SER A 79 -4.96 -2.58 13.76
CA SER A 79 -5.26 -3.82 13.05
C SER A 79 -4.91 -3.64 11.56
N PRO A 80 -4.73 -4.74 10.79
CA PRO A 80 -4.48 -4.63 9.35
C PRO A 80 -5.57 -3.84 8.61
N HIS A 81 -6.82 -3.90 9.07
CA HIS A 81 -7.93 -3.18 8.48
C HIS A 81 -7.89 -1.70 8.81
N THR A 82 -7.63 -1.32 10.08
CA THR A 82 -7.57 0.08 10.49
C THR A 82 -6.37 0.79 9.87
N LEU A 83 -5.22 0.12 9.77
CA LEU A 83 -4.03 0.67 9.11
C LEU A 83 -4.28 0.91 7.61
N ARG A 84 -4.87 -0.06 6.91
CA ARG A 84 -5.19 0.10 5.48
C ARG A 84 -6.16 1.26 5.26
N HIS A 85 -7.16 1.39 6.13
CA HIS A 85 -8.12 2.48 6.05
C HIS A 85 -7.47 3.85 6.23
N ALA A 86 -6.67 4.02 7.29
CA ALA A 86 -5.94 5.25 7.53
C ALA A 86 -5.01 5.61 6.34
N PHE A 87 -4.31 4.62 5.77
CA PHE A 87 -3.43 4.83 4.62
C PHE A 87 -4.18 5.33 3.38
N ALA A 88 -5.30 4.69 3.03
CA ALA A 88 -6.08 5.10 1.88
C ALA A 88 -6.75 6.47 2.06
N THR A 89 -7.26 6.78 3.26
CA THR A 89 -7.78 8.12 3.58
C THR A 89 -6.67 9.18 3.51
N HIS A 90 -5.47 8.87 4.01
CA HIS A 90 -4.31 9.77 3.93
C HIS A 90 -3.91 10.04 2.46
N LEU A 91 -3.81 9.00 1.63
CA LEU A 91 -3.54 9.15 0.20
C LEU A 91 -4.58 10.04 -0.49
N LEU A 92 -5.88 9.81 -0.24
CA LEU A 92 -6.97 10.62 -0.80
C LEU A 92 -6.87 12.10 -0.40
N ASN A 93 -6.64 12.37 0.88
CA ASN A 93 -6.57 13.73 1.42
C ASN A 93 -5.36 14.51 0.89
N HIS A 94 -4.26 13.82 0.57
CA HIS A 94 -3.02 14.43 0.08
C HIS A 94 -2.88 14.36 -1.45
N GLY A 95 -3.99 14.24 -2.19
CA GLY A 95 -4.02 14.45 -3.63
C GLY A 95 -3.54 13.27 -4.47
N ALA A 96 -3.49 12.06 -3.91
CA ALA A 96 -3.24 10.87 -4.71
C ALA A 96 -4.37 10.68 -5.73
N ASP A 97 -3.99 10.35 -6.97
CA ASP A 97 -4.91 10.10 -8.07
C ASP A 97 -5.99 9.09 -7.64
N LEU A 98 -7.26 9.49 -7.77
CA LEU A 98 -8.46 8.70 -7.46
C LEU A 98 -8.40 7.28 -8.11
N ARG A 99 -7.65 7.11 -9.20
CA ARG A 99 -7.40 5.82 -9.85
C ARG A 99 -6.61 4.84 -8.98
N VAL A 100 -5.67 5.32 -8.16
CA VAL A 100 -4.91 4.48 -7.21
C VAL A 100 -5.82 3.89 -6.15
N VAL A 101 -6.78 4.71 -5.68
CA VAL A 101 -7.75 4.31 -4.68
C VAL A 101 -8.72 3.30 -5.26
N GLN A 102 -9.23 3.53 -6.47
CA GLN A 102 -10.17 2.63 -7.13
C GLN A 102 -9.60 1.23 -7.45
N MET A 103 -8.27 1.08 -7.57
CA MET A 103 -7.60 -0.22 -7.80
C MET A 103 -7.13 -0.93 -6.53
N LEU A 104 -6.85 -0.20 -5.45
CA LEU A 104 -6.68 -0.79 -4.11
C LEU A 104 -7.96 -1.50 -3.62
N LEU A 105 -9.10 -1.17 -4.24
CA LEU A 105 -10.42 -1.80 -4.08
C LEU A 105 -10.61 -3.07 -4.92
N GLY A 106 -9.57 -3.63 -5.54
CA GLY A 106 -9.63 -4.86 -6.34
C GLY A 106 -10.35 -5.99 -5.59
N HIS A 107 -11.65 -6.10 -5.83
CA HIS A 107 -12.57 -6.84 -4.97
C HIS A 107 -12.41 -8.34 -5.10
N SER A 108 -12.12 -8.96 -3.97
CA SER A 108 -12.79 -10.21 -3.60
C SER A 108 -13.54 -10.13 -2.27
N ASP A 109 -13.58 -8.95 -1.61
CA ASP A 109 -14.30 -8.77 -0.35
C ASP A 109 -14.91 -7.35 -0.25
N LEU A 110 -16.24 -7.26 -0.10
CA LEU A 110 -17.03 -6.04 -0.28
C LEU A 110 -17.03 -5.11 0.94
N SER A 111 -16.67 -5.60 2.13
CA SER A 111 -16.88 -4.92 3.41
C SER A 111 -16.02 -3.66 3.63
N THR A 112 -14.84 -3.59 3.03
CA THR A 112 -13.96 -2.42 3.14
C THR A 112 -14.17 -1.39 2.03
N THR A 113 -14.88 -1.73 0.96
CA THR A 113 -14.97 -0.88 -0.23
C THR A 113 -16.02 0.22 -0.11
N GLN A 114 -17.12 -0.05 0.61
CA GLN A 114 -18.19 0.93 0.78
C GLN A 114 -17.69 2.23 1.42
N ILE A 115 -16.79 2.14 2.40
CA ILE A 115 -16.22 3.31 3.07
C ILE A 115 -15.38 4.16 2.08
N TYR A 116 -14.62 3.52 1.19
CA TYR A 116 -13.77 4.25 0.23
C TYR A 116 -14.57 4.93 -0.87
N THR A 117 -15.71 4.37 -1.28
CA THR A 117 -16.63 5.03 -2.23
C THR A 117 -17.16 6.34 -1.66
N HIS A 118 -17.48 6.39 -0.36
CA HIS A 118 -17.95 7.60 0.28
C HIS A 118 -16.87 8.69 0.33
N ILE A 119 -15.62 8.34 0.66
CA ILE A 119 -14.53 9.30 0.74
C ILE A 119 -14.12 9.80 -0.66
N ALA A 120 -14.02 8.89 -1.64
CA ALA A 120 -13.74 9.26 -3.03
C ALA A 120 -14.81 10.21 -3.59
N ARG A 121 -16.09 9.95 -3.32
CA ARG A 121 -17.21 10.79 -3.75
C ARG A 121 -17.19 12.17 -3.10
N ALA A 122 -16.89 12.26 -1.80
CA ALA A 122 -16.72 13.54 -1.11
C ALA A 122 -15.59 14.38 -1.72
N ARG A 123 -14.44 13.76 -2.02
CA ARG A 123 -13.30 14.46 -2.65
C ARG A 123 -13.58 14.86 -4.10
N LEU A 124 -14.32 14.05 -4.85
CA LEU A 124 -14.74 14.36 -6.22
C LEU A 124 -15.66 15.59 -6.25
N GLN A 125 -16.58 15.68 -5.29
CA GLN A 125 -17.41 16.88 -5.10
C GLN A 125 -16.56 18.11 -4.72
N GLU A 126 -15.54 17.93 -3.89
CA GLU A 126 -14.66 19.01 -3.45
C GLU A 126 -13.72 19.51 -4.58
N LEU A 127 -13.14 18.60 -5.36
CA LEU A 127 -12.34 18.94 -6.55
C LEU A 127 -13.20 19.56 -7.65
N HIS A 128 -14.42 19.05 -7.83
CA HIS A 128 -15.40 19.64 -8.75
C HIS A 128 -15.69 21.08 -8.30
N ALA A 129 -16.06 21.33 -7.05
CA ALA A 129 -16.29 22.67 -6.52
C ALA A 129 -15.07 23.62 -6.62
N GLN A 130 -13.84 23.10 -6.52
CA GLN A 130 -12.61 23.90 -6.61
C GLN A 130 -12.19 24.25 -8.04
N HIS A 131 -12.55 23.42 -9.02
CA HIS A 131 -12.09 23.58 -10.42
C HIS A 131 -13.21 23.80 -11.44
N HIS A 132 -14.48 23.79 -11.02
CA HIS A 132 -15.58 24.14 -11.91
C HIS A 132 -15.70 25.65 -12.08
N PRO A 133 -15.77 26.18 -13.33
CA PRO A 133 -15.85 27.61 -13.60
C PRO A 133 -17.17 28.26 -13.17
N ARG A 134 -18.16 27.44 -12.79
CA ARG A 134 -19.40 27.79 -12.09
C ARG A 134 -19.69 26.60 -11.19
N GLY A 135 -19.72 26.80 -9.87
CA GLY A 135 -19.75 25.76 -8.84
C GLY A 135 -20.77 24.64 -9.03
#